data_AF-A0A345YQJ0-F1
#
_entry.id   AF-A0A345YQJ0-F1
#
_cell.length_a   1.000
_cell.length_b   1.000
_cell.length_c   1.000
_cell.angle_alpha   90.00
_cell.angle_beta   90.00
_cell.angle_gamma   90.00
#
_symmetry.space_group_name_H-M   'P 1'
#
loop_
_entity.id
_entity.type
_entity.pdbx_description
1 polymer ?
#
loop_
_entity_poly.entity_id
_entity_poly.type
_entity_poly.pdbx_seq_one_letter_code
_entity_poly.pdbx_strand_id
1 'polypeptide(L)'
;MAPKALPTLGPRGKGALSTAKWALPLLIAGARWLSENPELLEKVKLQISRLLSARTSTIDGMLETITVLRESVDYLAGSADDEAEARQARDWAEQLDHCEQAAKLLTAPGAPSKERKALKKRIDALRTEIMASFIAEQGEDATAERSATT
;
A
#
# COMPACT_ATOMS: atom_id res chain seq x y z
N MET A 1 15.25 -34.98 -4.12
CA MET A 1 15.31 -33.80 -3.24
C MET A 1 13.97 -33.08 -3.32
N ALA A 2 13.25 -32.94 -2.20
CA ALA A 2 11.92 -32.32 -2.18
C ALA A 2 12.03 -30.79 -2.06
N PRO A 3 11.17 -29.98 -2.70
CA PRO A 3 11.21 -28.53 -2.57
C PRO A 3 10.83 -28.13 -1.14
N LYS A 4 11.68 -27.31 -0.53
CA LYS A 4 11.54 -26.75 0.81
C LYS A 4 10.32 -25.82 0.83
N ALA A 5 9.30 -26.18 1.62
CA ALA A 5 8.09 -25.39 1.75
C ALA A 5 8.40 -23.99 2.31
N LEU A 6 7.95 -22.95 1.60
CA LEU A 6 8.00 -21.58 2.09
C LEU A 6 7.05 -21.43 3.29
N PRO A 7 7.47 -20.77 4.39
CA PRO A 7 6.60 -20.53 5.53
C PRO A 7 5.42 -19.66 5.12
N THR A 8 4.21 -20.15 5.38
CA THR A 8 2.98 -19.40 5.17
C THR A 8 2.95 -18.20 6.11
N LEU A 9 3.28 -17.01 5.62
CA LEU A 9 3.00 -15.75 6.32
C LEU A 9 1.50 -15.45 6.21
N GLY A 10 0.75 -15.77 7.26
CA GLY A 10 -0.65 -15.36 7.37
C GLY A 10 -1.40 -16.01 8.54
N PRO A 11 -2.29 -15.29 9.24
CA PRO A 11 -3.07 -15.86 10.34
C PRO A 11 -4.05 -16.90 9.81
N ARG A 12 -4.04 -18.11 10.39
CA ARG A 12 -5.05 -19.15 10.14
C ARG A 12 -6.36 -18.80 10.87
N GLY A 13 -7.29 -18.17 10.18
CA GLY A 13 -8.65 -17.94 10.68
C GLY A 13 -9.58 -17.35 9.61
N LYS A 14 -10.88 -17.63 9.69
CA LYS A 14 -11.90 -17.19 8.71
C LYS A 14 -11.96 -15.65 8.50
N GLY A 15 -11.34 -14.86 9.37
CA GLY A 15 -11.19 -13.40 9.23
C GLY A 15 -10.01 -12.94 8.34
N ALA A 16 -9.00 -13.79 8.11
CA ALA A 16 -7.78 -13.44 7.36
C ALA A 16 -8.01 -13.27 5.85
N LEU A 17 -9.09 -13.86 5.32
CA LEU A 17 -9.45 -13.75 3.90
C LEU A 17 -10.07 -12.39 3.54
N SER A 18 -10.66 -11.66 4.50
CA SER A 18 -11.24 -10.34 4.21
C SER A 18 -10.19 -9.22 4.26
N THR A 19 -9.15 -9.38 5.07
CA THR A 19 -8.06 -8.41 5.23
C THR A 19 -7.06 -8.41 4.08
N ALA A 20 -7.12 -9.39 3.17
CA ALA A 20 -6.18 -9.54 2.05
C ALA A 20 -6.83 -9.40 0.66
N LYS A 21 -8.14 -9.12 0.56
CA LYS A 21 -8.80 -8.96 -0.76
C LYS A 21 -8.23 -7.80 -1.57
N TRP A 22 -7.82 -6.72 -0.91
CA TRP A 22 -7.16 -5.57 -1.54
C TRP A 22 -5.74 -5.90 -2.03
N ALA A 23 -5.09 -6.89 -1.41
CA ALA A 23 -3.74 -7.33 -1.77
C ALA A 23 -3.76 -8.33 -2.93
N LEU A 24 -4.89 -8.97 -3.23
CA LEU A 24 -5.02 -9.90 -4.35
C LEU A 24 -4.67 -9.27 -5.72
N PRO A 25 -5.18 -8.08 -6.10
CA PRO A 25 -4.76 -7.44 -7.35
C PRO A 25 -3.27 -7.06 -7.33
N LEU A 26 -2.73 -6.64 -6.18
CA LEU A 26 -1.30 -6.32 -6.03
C LEU A 26 -0.42 -7.58 -6.11
N LEU A 27 -0.91 -8.73 -5.66
CA LEU A 27 -0.19 -10.01 -5.79
C LEU A 27 -0.16 -10.51 -7.24
N ILE A 28 -1.21 -10.26 -8.03
CA ILE A 28 -1.22 -10.60 -9.46
C ILE A 28 -0.27 -9.68 -10.23
N ALA A 29 -0.31 -8.37 -9.98
CA ALA A 29 0.59 -7.40 -10.58
C ALA A 29 2.06 -7.63 -10.14
N GLY A 30 2.26 -7.92 -8.85
CA GLY A 30 3.58 -8.07 -8.25
C GLY A 30 4.26 -9.41 -8.53
N ALA A 31 3.55 -10.54 -8.65
CA ALA A 31 4.18 -11.87 -8.69
C ALA A 31 5.16 -12.08 -9.87
N ARG A 32 4.88 -11.50 -11.03
CA ARG A 32 5.78 -11.57 -12.19
C ARG A 32 6.99 -10.66 -11.98
N TRP A 33 6.77 -9.44 -11.51
CA TRP A 33 7.80 -8.44 -11.25
C TRP A 33 8.75 -8.82 -10.10
N LEU A 34 8.23 -9.42 -9.02
CA LEU A 34 8.98 -9.87 -7.85
C LEU A 34 10.01 -10.96 -8.19
N SER A 35 9.71 -11.76 -9.21
CA SER A 35 10.60 -12.82 -9.68
C SER A 35 11.77 -12.29 -10.52
N GLU A 36 11.63 -11.10 -11.10
CA GLU A 36 12.62 -10.45 -11.98
C GLU A 36 13.50 -9.44 -11.22
N ASN A 37 13.11 -9.02 -10.00
CA ASN A 37 13.80 -7.97 -9.23
C ASN A 37 13.97 -8.34 -7.73
N PRO A 38 14.75 -9.39 -7.40
CA PRO A 38 14.91 -9.86 -6.02
C PRO A 38 15.66 -8.87 -5.10
N GLU A 39 16.45 -7.95 -5.63
CA GLU A 39 17.20 -6.93 -4.89
C GLU A 39 16.33 -5.78 -4.36
N LEU A 40 15.25 -5.42 -5.07
CA LEU A 40 14.30 -4.37 -4.67
C LEU A 40 13.30 -4.82 -3.61
N LEU A 41 13.36 -6.10 -3.27
CA LEU A 41 12.44 -6.74 -2.39
C LEU A 41 12.40 -6.11 -1.01
N GLU A 42 13.49 -5.60 -0.45
CA GLU A 42 13.50 -5.23 0.97
C GLU A 42 12.70 -3.95 1.26
N LYS A 43 12.80 -2.91 0.43
CA LYS A 43 12.00 -1.68 0.59
C LYS A 43 10.52 -1.93 0.32
N VAL A 44 10.21 -2.62 -0.78
CA VAL A 44 8.84 -2.96 -1.16
C VAL A 44 8.20 -3.93 -0.16
N LYS A 45 8.91 -4.98 0.28
CA LYS A 45 8.43 -5.90 1.33
C LYS A 45 8.19 -5.17 2.63
N LEU A 46 9.06 -4.23 3.03
CA LEU A 46 8.87 -3.48 4.26
C LEU A 46 7.58 -2.65 4.21
N GLN A 47 7.37 -1.89 3.13
CA GLN A 47 6.15 -1.10 2.94
C GLN A 47 4.89 -1.98 2.89
N ILE A 48 4.91 -3.06 2.09
CA ILE A 48 3.81 -4.03 2.03
C ILE A 48 3.55 -4.68 3.40
N SER A 49 4.61 -5.05 4.13
CA SER A 49 4.48 -5.68 5.45
C SER A 49 3.86 -4.73 6.47
N ARG A 50 4.27 -3.45 6.47
CA ARG A 50 3.67 -2.40 7.30
C ARG A 50 2.19 -2.20 6.98
N LEU A 51 1.81 -2.20 5.70
CA LEU A 51 0.41 -2.11 5.29
C LEU A 51 -0.41 -3.37 5.61
N LEU A 52 0.21 -4.56 5.56
CA LEU A 52 -0.43 -5.81 5.94
C LEU A 52 -0.61 -5.92 7.46
N SER A 53 0.30 -5.35 8.25
CA SER A 53 0.15 -5.28 9.71
C SER A 53 -0.88 -4.24 10.13
N ALA A 54 -0.97 -3.12 9.40
CA ALA A 54 -1.92 -2.05 9.69
C ALA A 54 -3.37 -2.51 9.47
N ARG A 55 -4.14 -2.57 10.56
CA ARG A 55 -5.54 -3.00 10.51
C ARG A 55 -6.47 -1.81 10.27
N THR A 56 -6.94 -1.61 9.04
CA THR A 56 -7.99 -0.59 8.74
C THR A 56 -9.35 -0.89 9.37
N SER A 57 -9.48 -1.91 10.22
CA SER A 57 -10.68 -2.18 11.01
C SER A 57 -10.83 -1.27 12.23
N THR A 58 -9.75 -0.63 12.69
CA THR A 58 -9.74 0.33 13.81
C THR A 58 -9.35 1.72 13.30
N ILE A 59 -9.71 2.78 14.05
CA ILE A 59 -9.31 4.15 13.69
C ILE A 59 -7.79 4.31 13.74
N ASP A 60 -7.14 3.78 14.78
CA ASP A 60 -5.67 3.83 14.88
C ASP A 60 -4.99 3.13 13.71
N GLY A 61 -5.49 1.97 13.29
CA GLY A 61 -4.93 1.27 12.13
C GLY A 61 -5.26 1.95 10.80
N MET A 62 -6.33 2.74 10.70
CA MET A 62 -6.57 3.63 9.56
C MET A 62 -5.53 4.76 9.52
N LEU A 63 -5.26 5.41 10.65
CA LEU A 63 -4.26 6.47 10.77
C LEU A 63 -2.85 5.93 10.45
N GLU A 64 -2.49 4.76 10.98
CA GLU A 64 -1.25 4.07 10.65
C GLU A 64 -1.15 3.78 9.15
N THR A 65 -2.22 3.26 8.53
CA THR A 65 -2.27 3.02 7.08
C THR A 65 -2.04 4.32 6.30
N ILE A 66 -2.69 5.41 6.69
CA ILE A 66 -2.52 6.72 6.02
C ILE A 66 -1.07 7.20 6.11
N THR A 67 -0.43 7.09 7.27
CA THR A 67 0.99 7.47 7.43
C THR A 67 1.89 6.70 6.47
N VAL A 68 1.70 5.38 6.37
CA VAL A 68 2.49 4.53 5.46
C VAL A 68 2.23 4.92 4.00
N LEU A 69 0.99 5.22 3.62
CA LEU A 69 0.66 5.65 2.26
C LEU A 69 1.24 7.03 1.92
N ARG A 70 1.37 7.94 2.87
CA ARG A 70 2.04 9.23 2.65
C ARG A 70 3.51 9.04 2.29
N GLU A 71 4.21 8.14 2.96
CA GLU A 71 5.61 7.81 2.61
C GLU A 71 5.73 7.34 1.15
N SER A 72 4.77 6.51 0.68
CA SER A 72 4.71 6.08 -0.72
C SER A 72 4.38 7.22 -1.68
N VAL A 73 3.47 8.12 -1.32
CA VAL A 73 3.12 9.29 -2.15
C VAL A 73 4.27 10.30 -2.23
N ASP A 74 5.00 10.53 -1.13
CA ASP A 74 6.18 11.40 -1.11
C ASP A 74 7.28 10.85 -2.02
N TYR A 75 7.45 9.53 -2.06
CA TYR A 75 8.36 8.89 -3.01
C TYR A 75 7.92 9.15 -4.45
N LEU A 76 6.67 8.83 -4.78
CA LEU A 76 6.12 8.98 -6.13
C LEU A 76 6.17 10.44 -6.61
N ALA A 77 5.92 11.39 -5.73
CA ALA A 77 6.04 12.82 -6.06
C ALA A 77 7.50 13.23 -6.32
N GLY A 78 8.46 12.60 -5.62
CA GLY A 78 9.89 12.86 -5.78
C GLY A 78 10.50 12.18 -7.01
N SER A 79 9.89 11.09 -7.50
CA SER A 79 10.36 10.35 -8.67
C SER A 79 9.65 10.72 -9.98
N ALA A 80 8.48 11.36 -9.89
CA ALA A 80 7.67 11.75 -11.04
C ALA A 80 8.48 12.39 -12.18
N ASP A 81 8.39 11.81 -13.37
CA ASP A 81 9.11 12.28 -14.55
C ASP A 81 8.27 13.21 -15.43
N ASP A 82 6.95 13.19 -15.25
CA ASP A 82 5.99 14.03 -15.96
C ASP A 82 4.98 14.76 -15.04
N GLU A 83 4.28 15.73 -15.64
CA GLU A 83 3.29 16.53 -14.91
C GLU A 83 2.06 15.72 -14.47
N ALA A 84 1.73 14.63 -15.17
CA ALA A 84 0.57 13.80 -14.87
C ALA A 84 0.83 12.98 -13.60
N GLU A 85 2.00 12.38 -13.46
CA GLU A 85 2.44 11.66 -12.26
C GLU A 85 2.54 12.59 -11.06
N ALA A 86 3.18 13.75 -11.23
CA ALA A 86 3.28 14.76 -10.18
C ALA A 86 1.90 15.29 -9.75
N ARG A 87 0.94 15.39 -10.68
CA ARG A 87 -0.45 15.74 -10.37
C ARG A 87 -1.16 14.61 -9.63
N GLN A 88 -0.97 13.37 -10.06
CA GLN A 88 -1.59 12.20 -9.42
C GLN A 88 -1.11 12.03 -7.97
N ALA A 89 0.19 12.18 -7.71
CA ALA A 89 0.75 12.14 -6.37
C ALA A 89 0.15 13.23 -5.46
N ARG A 90 -0.01 14.46 -5.97
CA ARG A 90 -0.69 15.56 -5.25
C ARG A 90 -2.16 15.25 -4.96
N ASP A 91 -2.89 14.73 -5.96
CA ASP A 91 -4.29 14.34 -5.80
C ASP A 91 -4.45 13.24 -4.74
N TRP A 92 -3.51 12.30 -4.63
CA TRP A 92 -3.50 11.30 -3.55
C TRP A 92 -3.16 11.89 -2.20
N ALA A 93 -2.18 12.79 -2.12
CA ALA A 93 -1.82 13.48 -0.87
C ALA A 93 -3.04 14.20 -0.27
N GLU A 94 -3.77 14.97 -1.08
CA GLU A 94 -4.99 15.67 -0.66
C GLU A 94 -6.08 14.69 -0.18
N GLN A 95 -6.25 13.56 -0.87
CA GLN A 95 -7.21 12.55 -0.45
C GLN A 95 -6.84 11.88 0.87
N LEU A 96 -5.54 11.66 1.12
CA LEU A 96 -5.03 11.12 2.39
C LEU A 96 -5.24 12.14 3.53
N ASP A 97 -5.03 13.43 3.30
CA ASP A 97 -5.32 14.50 4.27
C ASP A 97 -6.80 14.52 4.68
N HIS A 98 -7.70 14.44 3.70
CA HIS A 98 -9.13 14.34 3.96
C HIS A 98 -9.49 13.08 4.75
N CYS A 99 -8.87 11.93 4.45
CA CYS A 99 -9.09 10.69 5.19
C CYS A 99 -8.57 10.79 6.63
N GLU A 100 -7.43 11.44 6.86
CA GLU A 100 -6.87 11.62 8.20
C GLU A 100 -7.75 12.52 9.06
N GLN A 101 -8.22 13.64 8.50
CA GLN A 101 -9.15 14.54 9.19
C GLN A 101 -10.44 13.81 9.57
N ALA A 102 -11.01 13.03 8.64
CA ALA A 102 -12.18 12.21 8.91
C ALA A 102 -11.91 11.15 10.00
N ALA A 103 -10.76 10.48 9.97
CA ALA A 103 -10.37 9.51 10.97
C ALA A 103 -10.29 10.14 12.38
N LYS A 104 -9.68 11.33 12.48
CA LYS A 104 -9.56 12.09 13.73
C LYS A 104 -10.94 12.46 14.31
N LEU A 105 -11.89 12.89 13.46
CA LEU A 105 -13.26 13.19 13.90
C LEU A 105 -13.99 11.94 14.43
N LEU A 106 -13.74 10.78 13.82
CA LEU A 106 -14.37 9.51 14.19
C LEU A 106 -13.80 8.86 15.46
N THR A 107 -12.81 9.48 16.11
CA THR A 107 -12.35 9.09 17.46
C THR A 107 -13.35 9.47 18.56
N ALA A 108 -14.28 10.39 18.27
CA ALA A 108 -15.28 10.85 19.23
C ALA A 108 -16.22 9.71 19.68
N PRO A 109 -16.60 9.67 20.98
CA PRO A 109 -17.57 8.70 21.47
C PRO A 109 -18.89 8.76 20.69
N GLY A 110 -19.46 7.60 20.35
CA GLY A 110 -20.74 7.52 19.65
C GLY A 110 -20.67 7.73 18.13
N ALA A 111 -19.48 7.91 17.54
CA ALA A 111 -19.32 8.04 16.10
C ALA A 111 -20.05 6.90 15.32
N PRO A 112 -20.75 7.20 14.21
CA PRO A 112 -21.53 6.19 13.50
C PRO A 112 -20.66 5.09 12.88
N SER A 113 -21.06 3.83 13.08
CA SER A 113 -20.39 2.67 12.46
C SER A 113 -20.39 2.73 10.92
N LYS A 114 -21.43 3.34 10.33
CA LYS A 114 -21.53 3.53 8.88
C LYS A 114 -20.43 4.44 8.33
N GLU A 115 -20.12 5.53 9.03
CA GLU A 115 -19.08 6.48 8.62
C GLU A 115 -17.68 5.85 8.73
N ARG A 116 -17.42 5.10 9.81
CA ARG A 116 -16.18 4.31 9.92
C ARG A 116 -16.01 3.32 8.77
N LYS A 117 -17.08 2.63 8.37
CA LYS A 117 -17.04 1.70 7.22
C LYS A 117 -16.81 2.41 5.90
N ALA A 118 -17.41 3.58 5.70
CA ALA A 118 -17.20 4.38 4.49
C ALA A 118 -15.75 4.86 4.40
N LEU A 119 -15.21 5.39 5.49
CA LEU A 119 -13.81 5.82 5.56
C LEU A 119 -12.85 4.65 5.31
N LYS A 120 -13.08 3.50 5.95
CA LYS A 120 -12.32 2.27 5.69
C LYS A 120 -12.25 1.95 4.20
N LYS A 121 -13.39 1.97 3.52
CA LYS A 121 -13.48 1.61 2.09
C LYS A 121 -12.67 2.59 1.23
N ARG A 122 -12.68 3.88 1.57
CA ARG A 122 -11.91 4.90 0.85
C ARG A 122 -10.41 4.69 1.04
N ILE A 123 -9.96 4.47 2.28
CA ILE A 123 -8.56 4.18 2.60
C ILE A 123 -8.10 2.88 1.93
N ASP A 124 -8.92 1.83 1.94
CA ASP A 124 -8.59 0.57 1.28
C ASP A 124 -8.42 0.74 -0.25
N ALA A 125 -9.22 1.61 -0.89
CA ALA A 125 -9.11 1.90 -2.32
C ALA A 125 -7.82 2.68 -2.63
N LEU A 126 -7.56 3.76 -1.89
CA LEU A 126 -6.31 4.53 -2.00
C LEU A 126 -5.09 3.65 -1.78
N ARG A 127 -5.14 2.75 -0.79
CA ARG A 127 -4.07 1.79 -0.54
C ARG A 127 -3.77 0.91 -1.75
N THR A 128 -4.80 0.44 -2.45
CA THR A 128 -4.60 -0.38 -3.64
C THR A 128 -3.99 0.43 -4.79
N GLU A 129 -4.50 1.64 -5.05
CA GLU A 129 -4.03 2.49 -6.15
C GLU A 129 -2.57 2.94 -5.92
N ILE A 130 -2.29 3.56 -4.77
CA ILE A 130 -0.97 4.10 -4.44
C ILE A 130 0.09 2.99 -4.43
N MET A 131 -0.23 1.83 -3.84
CA MET A 131 0.73 0.73 -3.77
C MET A 131 0.98 0.07 -5.12
N ALA A 132 0.00 0.06 -6.03
CA ALA A 132 0.20 -0.43 -7.39
C ALA A 132 1.20 0.47 -8.14
N SER A 133 1.02 1.79 -8.08
CA SER A 133 1.94 2.75 -8.69
C SER A 133 3.32 2.74 -8.04
N PHE A 134 3.40 2.69 -6.71
CA PHE A 134 4.68 2.56 -6.00
C PHE A 134 5.46 1.32 -6.44
N ILE A 135 4.80 0.17 -6.60
CA ILE A 135 5.48 -1.05 -7.07
C ILE A 135 5.94 -0.92 -8.52
N ALA A 136 5.12 -0.31 -9.38
CA ALA A 136 5.49 -0.07 -10.78
C ALA A 136 6.74 0.81 -10.88
N GLU A 137 6.73 1.93 -10.16
CA GLU A 137 7.84 2.90 -10.12
C GLU A 137 9.15 2.28 -9.64
N GLN A 138 9.11 1.55 -8.51
CA GLN A 138 10.29 0.81 -8.03
C GLN A 138 10.83 -0.13 -9.12
N GLY A 139 9.95 -0.71 -9.93
CA GLY A 139 10.32 -1.56 -11.04
C GLY A 139 11.09 -0.88 -12.15
N GLU A 140 10.62 0.30 -12.53
CA GLU A 140 11.22 1.09 -13.59
C GLU A 140 12.62 1.56 -13.18
N ASP A 141 12.78 2.01 -11.93
CA ASP A 141 14.07 2.39 -11.34
C ASP A 141 15.11 1.27 -11.40
N ALA A 142 14.75 0.02 -11.01
CA ALA A 142 15.71 -1.09 -11.10
C ALA A 142 16.12 -1.43 -12.52
N THR A 143 15.19 -1.34 -13.49
CA THR A 143 15.56 -1.52 -14.89
C THR A 143 16.53 -0.44 -15.36
N ALA A 144 16.30 0.81 -15.00
CA ALA A 144 17.18 1.93 -15.35
C ALA A 144 18.59 1.77 -14.73
N GLU A 145 18.67 1.41 -13.44
CA GLU A 145 19.95 1.18 -12.75
C GLU A 145 20.78 0.06 -13.40
N ARG A 146 20.15 -1.07 -13.77
CA ARG A 146 20.86 -2.18 -14.45
C ARG A 146 21.38 -1.77 -15.82
N SER A 147 20.60 -1.01 -16.59
CA SER A 147 21.02 -0.53 -17.91
C SER A 147 22.15 0.50 -17.83
N ALA A 148 22.25 1.29 -16.75
CA ALA A 148 23.35 2.23 -16.55
C ALA A 148 24.69 1.55 -16.17
N THR A 149 24.66 0.29 -15.74
CA THR A 149 25.83 -0.44 -15.24
C THR A 149 26.41 -1.45 -16.25
N THR A 150 25.79 -1.59 -17.44
CA THR A 150 26.20 -2.49 -18.53
C THR A 150 26.78 -1.70 -19.70
#